data_AF-A0A6A4GA84-F1
#
_entry.id   AF-A0A6A4GA84-F1
#
_cell.length_a   1.000
_cell.length_b   1.000
_cell.length_c   1.000
_cell.angle_alpha   90.00
_cell.angle_beta   90.00
_cell.angle_gamma   90.00
#
_symmetry.space_group_name_H-M   'P 1'
#
loop_
_entity.id
_entity.type
_entity.pdbx_description
1 polymer ?
#
loop_
_entity_poly.entity_id
_entity_poly.type
_entity_poly.pdbx_seq_one_letter_code
_entity_poly.pdbx_strand_id
1 'polypeptide(L)'
;TNIIVFADDDAIWLPTLLPYVLACFKDQKVGSVGISQRVQSVGERMTIWEVLAAFRLSIRNIEIGCSTHIDSGLPCLSGRTAAYRTIILKDPDSLHGFTHDYWLGKYRLNLGDDKFLTRWL
;
A
#
# COMPACT_ATOMS: atom_id res chain seq x y z
N THR A 1 7.20 10.78 -15.60
CA THR A 1 7.79 9.96 -14.53
C THR A 1 7.28 8.54 -14.66
N ASN A 2 8.16 7.55 -14.53
CA ASN A 2 7.75 6.14 -14.54
C ASN A 2 7.13 5.76 -13.20
N ILE A 3 6.09 4.94 -13.25
CA ILE A 3 5.32 4.50 -12.08
C ILE A 3 5.27 2.97 -12.15
N ILE A 4 5.52 2.33 -11.01
CA ILE A 4 5.36 0.89 -10.82
C ILE A 4 4.17 0.69 -9.90
N VAL A 5 3.29 -0.24 -10.25
CA VAL A 5 2.11 -0.58 -9.47
C VAL A 5 2.22 -2.03 -9.04
N PHE A 6 2.13 -2.27 -7.73
CA PHE A 6 2.05 -3.60 -7.13
C PHE A 6 0.58 -4.02 -7.02
N ALA A 7 0.35 -5.30 -7.22
CA ALA A 7 -0.94 -5.95 -7.10
C ALA A 7 -0.70 -7.35 -6.53
N ASP A 8 -1.48 -7.71 -5.51
CA ASP A 8 -1.57 -9.12 -5.12
C ASP A 8 -2.39 -9.88 -6.18
N ASP A 9 -2.24 -11.20 -6.22
CA ASP A 9 -2.91 -12.07 -7.20
C ASP A 9 -4.44 -12.16 -7.00
N ASP A 10 -4.92 -11.79 -5.81
CA ASP A 10 -6.34 -11.70 -5.45
C ASP A 10 -6.95 -10.29 -5.63
N ALA A 11 -6.15 -9.31 -6.08
CA ALA A 11 -6.59 -7.94 -6.24
C ALA A 11 -7.38 -7.73 -7.54
N ILE A 12 -8.66 -7.35 -7.41
CA ILE A 12 -9.52 -7.05 -8.55
C ILE A 12 -9.57 -5.54 -8.78
N TRP A 13 -9.13 -5.10 -9.96
CA TRP A 13 -9.11 -3.69 -10.33
C TRP A 13 -10.29 -3.30 -11.21
N LEU A 14 -10.95 -2.19 -10.86
CA LEU A 14 -11.89 -1.55 -11.76
C LEU A 14 -11.13 -0.93 -12.94
N PRO A 15 -11.71 -0.88 -14.16
CA PRO A 15 -11.07 -0.26 -15.33
C PRO A 15 -10.63 1.20 -15.10
N THR A 16 -11.29 1.89 -14.17
CA THR A 16 -11.01 3.28 -13.82
C THR A 16 -9.90 3.46 -12.80
N LEU A 17 -9.43 2.39 -12.15
CA LEU A 17 -8.50 2.48 -11.02
C LEU A 17 -7.18 3.18 -11.41
N LEU A 18 -6.54 2.71 -12.48
CA LEU A 18 -5.25 3.25 -12.92
C LEU A 18 -5.33 4.74 -13.28
N PRO A 19 -6.31 5.23 -14.08
CA PRO A 19 -6.50 6.66 -14.29
C PRO A 19 -6.56 7.50 -13.01
N TYR A 20 -7.28 7.03 -11.97
CA TYR A 20 -7.37 7.74 -10.69
C TYR A 20 -6.05 7.72 -9.93
N VAL A 21 -5.37 6.57 -9.88
CA VAL A 21 -4.05 6.44 -9.23
C VAL A 21 -3.02 7.37 -9.91
N LEU A 22 -2.99 7.38 -11.24
CA LEU A 22 -2.07 8.22 -12.02
C LEU A 22 -2.36 9.72 -11.85
N ALA A 23 -3.61 10.10 -11.59
CA ALA A 23 -3.97 11.50 -11.36
C ALA A 23 -3.27 12.07 -10.10
N CYS A 24 -3.09 11.27 -9.05
CA CYS A 24 -2.39 11.69 -7.83
C CYS A 24 -0.91 12.01 -8.09
N PHE A 25 -0.25 11.31 -9.01
CA PHE A 25 1.15 11.55 -9.37
C PHE A 25 1.41 12.82 -10.19
N LYS A 26 0.35 13.58 -10.54
CA LYS A 26 0.51 14.92 -11.13
C LYS A 26 1.24 15.86 -10.16
N ASP A 27 0.99 15.71 -8.86
CA ASP A 27 1.79 16.36 -7.83
C ASP A 27 3.14 15.64 -7.69
N GLN A 28 4.24 16.37 -7.92
CA GLN A 28 5.59 15.83 -7.83
C GLN A 28 5.96 15.41 -6.40
N LYS A 29 5.29 15.96 -5.37
CA LYS A 29 5.52 15.59 -3.96
C LYS A 29 4.97 14.23 -3.59
N VAL A 30 4.04 13.68 -4.39
CA VAL A 30 3.46 12.36 -4.15
C VAL A 30 4.45 11.28 -4.59
N GLY A 31 5.08 10.61 -3.64
CA GLY A 31 6.00 9.49 -3.89
C GLY A 31 5.29 8.16 -4.14
N SER A 32 4.15 7.95 -3.50
CA SER A 32 3.35 6.72 -3.59
C SER A 32 1.86 6.98 -3.40
N VAL A 33 1.03 6.04 -3.86
CA VAL A 33 -0.44 6.12 -3.77
C VAL A 33 -1.00 4.78 -3.33
N GLY A 34 -1.86 4.82 -2.30
CA GLY A 34 -2.67 3.69 -1.86
C GLY A 34 -4.12 3.84 -2.30
N ILE A 35 -4.86 2.73 -2.26
CA ILE A 35 -6.28 2.72 -2.63
C ILE A 35 -7.15 2.34 -1.43
N SER A 36 -8.40 2.80 -1.44
CA SER A 36 -9.43 2.22 -0.57
C SER A 36 -9.79 0.84 -1.09
N GLN A 37 -9.87 -0.13 -0.19
CA GLN A 37 -10.10 -1.53 -0.54
C GLN A 37 -11.45 -2.00 -0.03
N ARG A 38 -12.09 -2.91 -0.77
CA ARG A 38 -13.35 -3.54 -0.37
C ARG A 38 -13.25 -5.05 -0.58
N VAL A 39 -13.86 -5.81 0.32
CA VAL A 39 -13.99 -7.26 0.18
C VAL A 39 -15.04 -7.57 -0.88
N GLN A 40 -14.67 -8.40 -1.84
CA GLN A 40 -15.59 -8.98 -2.82
C GLN A 40 -16.03 -10.36 -2.32
N SER A 41 -17.34 -10.61 -2.26
CA SER A 41 -17.83 -11.94 -1.89
C SER A 41 -17.61 -12.92 -3.05
N VAL A 42 -17.26 -14.16 -2.71
CA VAL A 42 -17.12 -15.25 -3.68
C VAL A 42 -18.49 -15.81 -4.10
N GLY A 43 -19.48 -15.78 -3.19
CA GLY A 43 -20.82 -16.32 -3.42
C GLY A 43 -21.90 -15.24 -3.58
N GLU A 44 -23.16 -15.67 -3.63
CA GLU A 44 -24.32 -14.76 -3.69
C GLU A 44 -24.47 -13.90 -2.43
N ARG A 45 -23.99 -14.40 -1.28
CA ARG A 45 -24.04 -13.72 0.02
C ARG A 45 -22.71 -13.86 0.73
N MET A 46 -22.34 -12.80 1.45
CA MET A 46 -21.17 -12.83 2.32
C MET A 46 -21.37 -13.82 3.46
N THR A 47 -20.39 -14.69 3.65
CA THR A 47 -20.21 -15.49 4.87
C THR A 47 -19.88 -14.60 6.06
N ILE A 48 -20.04 -15.12 7.27
CA ILE A 48 -19.65 -14.39 8.49
C ILE A 48 -18.16 -13.99 8.49
N TRP A 49 -17.30 -14.80 7.89
CA TRP A 49 -15.87 -14.52 7.77
C TRP A 49 -15.58 -13.37 6.81
N GLU A 50 -16.26 -13.34 5.67
CA GLU A 50 -16.16 -12.23 4.72
C GLU A 50 -16.70 -10.93 5.33
N VAL A 51 -17.78 -11.00 6.12
CA VAL A 51 -18.30 -9.84 6.86
C VAL A 51 -17.28 -9.31 7.87
N LEU A 52 -16.65 -10.19 8.66
CA LEU A 52 -15.61 -9.79 9.62
C LEU A 52 -14.38 -9.21 8.91
N ALA A 53 -13.96 -9.80 7.79
CA ALA A 53 -12.87 -9.27 6.97
C ALA A 53 -13.23 -7.89 6.39
N ALA A 54 -14.44 -7.71 5.89
CA ALA A 54 -14.94 -6.44 5.35
C ALA A 54 -14.99 -5.35 6.42
N PHE A 55 -15.42 -5.71 7.64
CA PHE A 55 -15.43 -4.80 8.78
C PHE A 55 -14.02 -4.34 9.15
N ARG A 56 -13.07 -5.27 9.30
CA ARG A 56 -11.66 -4.97 9.55
C ARG A 56 -11.07 -4.05 8.47
N LEU A 57 -11.37 -4.33 7.20
CA LEU A 57 -10.86 -3.54 6.08
C LEU A 57 -11.46 -2.14 6.03
N SER A 58 -12.75 -2.01 6.35
CA SER A 58 -13.45 -0.72 6.38
C SER A 58 -12.91 0.19 7.47
N ILE A 59 -12.67 -0.35 8.68
CA ILE A 59 -12.02 0.41 9.76
C ILE A 59 -10.64 0.89 9.32
N ARG A 60 -9.83 0.02 8.70
CA ARG A 60 -8.51 0.39 8.22
C ARG A 60 -8.55 1.51 7.18
N ASN A 61 -9.51 1.50 6.25
CA ASN A 61 -9.67 2.58 5.28
C ASN A 61 -9.97 3.92 5.95
N ILE A 62 -10.83 3.91 6.97
CA ILE A 62 -11.17 5.11 7.75
C ILE A 62 -9.94 5.61 8.50
N GLU A 63 -9.23 4.72 9.19
CA GLU A 63 -8.03 5.06 9.96
C GLU A 63 -6.96 5.70 9.07
N ILE A 64 -6.63 5.06 7.95
CA ILE A 64 -5.63 5.58 6.99
C ILE A 64 -6.08 6.92 6.40
N GLY A 65 -7.36 7.04 6.01
CA GLY A 65 -7.89 8.28 5.46
C GLY A 65 -7.81 9.44 6.46
N CYS A 66 -8.12 9.17 7.73
CA CYS A 66 -8.03 10.16 8.80
C CYS A 66 -6.58 10.52 9.14
N SER A 67 -5.71 9.54 9.37
CA SER A 67 -4.31 9.80 9.76
C SER A 67 -3.57 10.55 8.65
N THR A 68 -3.65 10.06 7.41
CA THR A 68 -3.00 10.72 6.28
C THR A 68 -3.49 12.16 6.06
N HIS A 69 -4.75 12.45 6.38
CA HIS A 69 -5.30 13.80 6.30
C HIS A 69 -4.86 14.70 7.45
N ILE A 70 -4.83 14.19 8.68
CA ILE A 70 -4.53 14.97 9.88
C ILE A 70 -3.04 15.27 10.02
N ASP A 71 -2.20 14.23 9.92
CA ASP A 71 -0.77 14.30 10.23
C ASP A 71 0.12 13.69 9.15
N SER A 72 -0.44 13.31 8.00
CA SER A 72 0.26 12.55 6.94
C SER A 72 0.76 11.17 7.41
N GLY A 73 0.32 10.70 8.57
CA GLY A 73 0.69 9.39 9.12
C GLY A 73 0.10 8.26 8.31
N LEU A 74 0.92 7.27 7.96
CA LEU A 74 0.50 6.07 7.26
C LEU A 74 1.13 4.84 7.94
N PRO A 75 0.36 3.99 8.62
CA PRO A 75 0.94 2.84 9.32
C PRO A 75 1.51 1.78 8.37
N CYS A 76 0.85 1.57 7.23
CA CYS A 76 1.31 0.68 6.16
C CYS A 76 0.51 0.97 4.89
N LEU A 77 1.23 1.22 3.79
CA LEU A 77 0.72 1.24 2.42
C LEU A 77 0.59 -0.20 1.92
N SER A 78 -0.64 -0.68 1.73
CA SER A 78 -0.89 -2.10 1.49
C SER A 78 -0.34 -2.61 0.16
N GLY A 79 0.41 -3.73 0.19
CA GLY A 79 0.89 -4.45 -1.01
C GLY A 79 -0.21 -4.88 -2.00
N ARG A 80 -1.37 -5.34 -1.49
CA ARG A 80 -2.59 -5.67 -2.27
C ARG A 80 -2.83 -4.76 -3.48
N THR A 81 -2.69 -3.45 -3.31
CA THR A 81 -2.56 -2.52 -4.44
C THR A 81 -1.89 -1.24 -3.96
N ALA A 82 -0.70 -0.97 -4.46
CA ALA A 82 0.06 0.24 -4.17
C ALA A 82 0.85 0.69 -5.41
N ALA A 83 0.91 2.00 -5.63
CA ALA A 83 1.70 2.56 -6.72
C ALA A 83 2.84 3.41 -6.17
N TYR A 84 4.00 3.35 -6.82
CA TYR A 84 5.20 4.07 -6.42
C TYR A 84 5.87 4.71 -7.64
N ARG A 85 6.53 5.86 -7.43
CA ARG A 85 7.46 6.38 -8.43
C ARG A 85 8.64 5.42 -8.57
N THR A 86 8.99 5.08 -9.80
CA THR A 86 10.08 4.13 -10.07
C THR A 86 11.42 4.56 -9.47
N ILE A 87 11.67 5.86 -9.36
CA ILE A 87 12.91 6.39 -8.77
C ILE A 87 13.10 5.96 -7.32
N ILE A 88 12.02 5.73 -6.57
CA ILE A 88 12.07 5.35 -5.16
C ILE A 88 12.47 3.88 -5.04
N LEU A 89 11.89 3.02 -5.88
CA LEU A 89 12.17 1.58 -5.88
C LEU A 89 13.53 1.23 -6.49
N LYS A 90 14.06 2.08 -7.37
CA LYS A 90 15.37 1.89 -8.01
C LYS A 90 16.50 2.62 -7.31
N ASP A 91 16.21 3.32 -6.22
CA ASP A 91 17.21 4.02 -5.44
C ASP A 91 18.16 3.00 -4.76
N PRO A 92 19.48 3.12 -4.93
CA PRO A 92 20.44 2.18 -4.34
C PRO A 92 20.35 2.12 -2.81
N ASP A 93 20.10 3.26 -2.16
CA ASP A 93 19.99 3.32 -0.69
C ASP A 93 18.71 2.63 -0.23
N SER A 94 17.60 2.80 -0.96
CA SER A 94 16.36 2.06 -0.71
C SER A 94 16.54 0.55 -0.82
N LEU A 95 17.21 0.08 -1.89
CA LEU A 95 17.48 -1.34 -2.10
C LEU A 95 18.43 -1.92 -1.04
N HIS A 96 19.45 -1.15 -0.65
CA HIS A 96 20.34 -1.53 0.43
C HIS A 96 19.59 -1.63 1.75
N GLY A 97 18.80 -0.61 2.11
CA GLY A 97 17.97 -0.59 3.31
C GLY A 97 16.97 -1.74 3.36
N PHE A 98 16.35 -2.09 2.22
CA PHE A 98 15.41 -3.20 2.14
C PHE A 98 16.08 -4.55 2.40
N THR A 99 17.31 -4.73 1.89
CA THR A 99 18.05 -5.99 2.05
C THR A 99 18.78 -6.10 3.39
N HIS A 100 19.04 -4.97 4.05
CA HIS A 100 19.85 -4.84 5.26
C HIS A 100 19.10 -4.12 6.39
N ASP A 101 17.81 -4.40 6.57
CA ASP A 101 17.09 -3.94 7.78
C ASP A 101 17.33 -4.89 8.94
N TYR A 102 17.61 -4.32 10.10
CA TYR A 102 17.96 -5.04 11.31
C TYR A 102 17.16 -4.53 12.50
N TRP A 103 16.51 -5.45 13.20
CA TRP A 103 15.96 -5.14 14.51
C TRP A 103 17.09 -4.88 15.52
N LEU A 104 17.04 -3.71 16.15
CA LEU A 104 18.08 -3.19 17.05
C LEU A 104 19.48 -3.21 16.42
N GLY A 105 19.59 -3.06 15.10
CA GLY A 105 20.88 -3.10 14.40
C GLY A 105 21.58 -4.46 14.41
N LYS A 106 20.94 -5.52 14.91
CA LYS A 106 21.57 -6.82 15.16
C LYS A 106 20.90 -7.99 14.46
N TYR A 107 19.57 -8.02 14.42
CA TYR A 107 18.82 -9.18 13.94
C TYR A 107 18.18 -8.87 12.61
N ARG A 108 18.64 -9.52 11.53
CA ARG A 108 18.12 -9.28 10.19
C ARG A 108 16.63 -9.61 10.15
N LEU A 109 15.83 -8.66 9.67
CA LEU A 109 14.38 -8.82 9.58
C LEU A 109 13.98 -9.50 8.27
N ASN A 110 12.98 -10.39 8.34
CA ASN A 110 12.22 -10.81 7.17
C ASN A 110 11.19 -9.72 6.88
N LEU A 111 11.56 -8.76 6.04
CA LEU A 111 10.77 -7.57 5.80
C LEU A 111 9.66 -7.86 4.80
N GLY A 112 8.47 -7.37 5.13
CA GLY A 112 7.47 -7.07 4.12
C GLY A 112 7.92 -5.82 3.34
N ASP A 113 7.76 -5.88 2.03
CA ASP A 113 7.95 -4.75 1.12
C ASP A 113 7.06 -3.56 1.52
N ASP A 114 5.79 -3.83 1.83
CA ASP A 114 4.79 -2.84 2.23
C ASP A 114 5.23 -1.95 3.39
N LYS A 115 5.65 -2.55 4.50
CA LYS A 115 6.08 -1.84 5.71
C LYS A 115 7.41 -1.13 5.53
N PHE A 116 8.36 -1.76 4.84
CA PHE A 116 9.64 -1.12 4.57
C PHE A 116 9.44 0.12 3.71
N LEU A 117 8.73 -0.02 2.58
CA LEU A 117 8.51 1.07 1.64
C LEU A 117 7.70 2.20 2.25
N THR A 118 6.70 1.89 3.08
CA THR A 118 5.93 2.93 3.81
C THR A 118 6.81 3.78 4.70
N ARG A 119 7.79 3.18 5.38
CA ARG A 119 8.72 3.90 6.27
C ARG A 119 9.85 4.61 5.51
N TRP A 120 10.19 4.10 4.34
CA TRP A 120 11.21 4.69 3.47
C TRP A 120 10.75 6.02 2.86
N LEU A 121 9.44 6.12 2.58
CA LEU A 121 8.77 7.32 2.07
C LEU A 121 8.67 8.42 3.12
#